data_AF-A0A966X3D4-F1
#
_entry.id   AF-A0A966X3D4-F1
#
_cell.length_a   1.000
_cell.length_b   1.000
_cell.length_c   1.000
_cell.angle_alpha   90.00
_cell.angle_beta   90.00
_cell.angle_gamma   90.00
#
_symmetry.space_group_name_H-M   'P 1'
#
loop_
_entity.id
_entity.type
_entity.pdbx_description
1 polymer ?
#
loop_
_entity_poly.entity_id
_entity_poly.type
_entity_poly.pdbx_seq_one_letter_code
_entity_poly.pdbx_strand_id
1 'polypeptide(L)'
;EIRREALQTIVNFSLVFFFLFALVILTFSARLTRRIRKLGNETANVLDSRGRLTSNRLSGEMDAGDEIGDLARRISGMLSRMHQHNQFLENMPRTLRHEINNPLNTLSTSLHNLAATDDGTERERYLESAQRGLNRIGLIVQNLADAANLEDALIGEDLERIDLTALIQSYLNNLNVVRPETNFIFQGTTSPIYVMVSDFRIEQLLDKLVDNALDFASD
;
A
#
# COMPACT_ATOMS: atom_id res chain seq x y z
N GLU A 1 70.51 22.09 -24.34
CA GLU A 1 69.46 21.47 -25.19
C GLU A 1 68.68 20.39 -24.45
N ILE A 2 69.33 19.42 -23.80
CA ILE A 2 68.70 18.33 -23.03
C ILE A 2 67.60 18.80 -22.05
N ARG A 3 67.81 19.90 -21.30
CA ARG A 3 66.81 20.47 -20.38
C ARG A 3 65.55 20.98 -21.10
N ARG A 4 65.69 21.53 -22.31
CA ARG A 4 64.58 22.07 -23.11
C ARG A 4 63.74 20.95 -23.71
N GLU A 5 64.39 19.88 -24.17
CA GLU A 5 63.71 18.67 -24.66
C GLU A 5 62.94 17.98 -23.52
N ALA A 6 63.57 17.80 -22.34
CA ALA A 6 62.90 17.22 -21.18
C ALA A 6 61.66 18.03 -20.75
N LEU A 7 61.75 19.38 -20.75
CA LEU A 7 60.61 20.25 -20.45
C LEU A 7 59.49 20.14 -21.49
N GLN A 8 59.83 20.06 -22.79
CA GLN A 8 58.84 19.89 -23.86
C GLN A 8 58.13 18.55 -23.78
N THR A 9 58.85 17.47 -23.48
CA THR A 9 58.26 16.14 -23.29
C THR A 9 57.27 16.15 -22.14
N ILE A 10 57.63 16.72 -20.98
CA ILE A 10 56.72 16.83 -19.82
C ILE A 10 55.45 17.62 -20.18
N VAL A 11 55.59 18.79 -20.81
CA VAL A 11 54.43 19.61 -21.20
C VAL A 11 53.51 18.88 -22.17
N ASN A 12 54.05 18.19 -23.17
CA ASN A 12 53.26 17.41 -24.12
C ASN A 12 52.52 16.25 -23.43
N PHE A 13 53.18 15.53 -22.52
CA PHE A 13 52.52 14.48 -21.72
C PHE A 13 51.40 15.06 -20.84
N SER A 14 51.62 16.20 -20.19
CA SER A 14 50.60 16.87 -19.38
C SER A 14 49.40 17.32 -20.22
N LEU A 15 49.63 17.83 -21.44
CA LEU A 15 48.55 18.22 -22.35
C LEU A 15 47.73 17.00 -22.80
N VAL A 16 48.38 15.92 -23.20
CA VAL A 16 47.69 14.67 -23.59
C VAL A 16 46.88 14.12 -22.42
N PHE A 17 47.45 14.10 -21.21
CA PHE A 17 46.73 13.67 -20.01
C PHE A 17 45.53 14.56 -19.70
N PHE A 18 45.68 15.89 -19.83
CA PHE A 18 44.59 16.84 -19.63
C PHE A 18 43.43 16.59 -20.61
N PHE A 19 43.72 16.42 -21.90
CA PHE A 19 42.69 16.15 -22.90
C PHE A 19 42.02 14.79 -22.68
N LEU A 20 42.78 13.76 -22.29
CA LEU A 20 42.24 12.44 -21.99
C LEU A 20 41.34 12.49 -20.74
N PHE A 21 41.76 13.19 -19.70
CA PHE A 21 40.97 13.38 -18.49
C PHE A 21 39.69 14.18 -18.77
N ALA A 22 39.79 15.26 -19.55
CA ALA A 22 38.62 16.03 -19.99
C ALA A 22 37.65 15.18 -20.80
N LEU A 23 38.15 14.31 -21.69
CA LEU A 23 37.32 13.39 -22.48
C LEU A 23 36.59 12.38 -21.58
N VAL A 24 37.27 11.82 -20.57
CA VAL A 24 36.65 10.91 -19.59
C VAL A 24 35.54 11.62 -18.81
N ILE A 25 35.78 12.84 -18.32
CA ILE A 25 34.75 13.62 -17.61
C ILE A 25 33.58 13.94 -18.53
N LEU A 26 33.82 14.39 -19.76
CA LEU A 26 32.74 14.75 -20.69
C LEU A 26 31.89 13.54 -21.07
N THR A 27 32.51 12.38 -21.31
CA THR A 27 31.78 11.14 -21.64
C THR A 27 30.98 10.63 -20.44
N PHE A 28 31.56 10.65 -19.23
CA PHE A 28 30.87 10.32 -17.99
C PHE A 28 29.68 11.26 -17.74
N SER A 29 29.89 12.57 -17.84
CA SER A 29 28.87 13.59 -17.62
C SER A 29 27.73 13.48 -18.64
N ALA A 30 28.06 13.21 -19.91
CA ALA A 30 27.07 12.99 -20.96
C ALA A 30 26.24 11.72 -20.69
N ARG A 31 26.88 10.63 -20.23
CA ARG A 31 26.20 9.38 -19.87
C ARG A 31 25.24 9.59 -18.70
N LEU A 32 25.70 10.25 -17.63
CA LEU A 32 24.89 10.53 -16.45
C LEU A 32 23.68 11.42 -16.79
N THR A 33 23.91 12.49 -17.56
CA THR A 33 22.85 13.40 -18.00
C THR A 33 21.78 12.67 -18.82
N ARG A 34 22.18 11.76 -19.72
CA ARG A 34 21.23 10.96 -20.50
C ARG A 34 20.34 10.08 -19.63
N ARG A 35 20.92 9.41 -18.63
CA ARG A 35 20.17 8.55 -17.69
C ARG A 35 19.17 9.35 -16.87
N ILE A 36 19.58 10.50 -16.33
CA ILE A 36 18.70 11.40 -15.58
C ILE A 36 17.55 11.91 -16.46
N ARG A 37 17.86 12.37 -17.69
CA ARG A 37 16.81 12.82 -18.62
C ARG A 37 15.85 11.71 -19.01
N LYS A 38 16.35 10.49 -19.20
CA LYS A 38 15.51 9.33 -19.50
C LYS A 38 14.53 9.06 -18.35
N LEU A 39 15.03 9.01 -17.11
CA LEU A 39 14.21 8.80 -15.92
C LEU A 39 13.18 9.93 -15.72
N GLY A 40 13.61 11.18 -15.92
CA GLY A 40 12.71 12.35 -15.83
C GLY A 40 11.61 12.32 -16.89
N ASN A 41 11.94 11.98 -18.13
CA ASN A 41 10.97 11.84 -19.21
C ASN A 41 10.00 10.69 -18.97
N GLU A 42 10.47 9.55 -18.49
CA GLU A 42 9.59 8.43 -18.12
C GLU A 42 8.62 8.83 -17.01
N THR A 43 9.11 9.52 -15.97
CA THR A 43 8.26 10.02 -14.89
C THR A 43 7.23 11.03 -15.40
N ALA A 44 7.60 11.93 -16.31
CA ALA A 44 6.68 12.90 -16.91
C ALA A 44 5.62 12.24 -17.80
N ASN A 45 5.99 11.19 -18.54
CA ASN A 45 5.09 10.47 -19.44
C ASN A 45 4.11 9.54 -18.70
N VAL A 46 4.36 9.26 -17.42
CA VAL A 46 3.44 8.49 -16.57
C VAL A 46 2.15 9.29 -16.31
N LEU A 47 2.15 10.62 -16.44
CA LEU A 47 0.94 11.44 -16.31
C LEU A 47 0.38 11.82 -17.69
N ASP A 48 -0.92 11.61 -17.90
CA ASP A 48 -1.61 12.13 -19.08
C ASP A 48 -1.79 13.66 -18.99
N SER A 49 -2.25 14.29 -20.08
CA SER A 49 -2.52 15.74 -20.14
C SER A 49 -3.58 16.24 -19.16
N ARG A 50 -4.26 15.33 -18.46
CA ARG A 50 -5.26 15.60 -17.41
C ARG A 50 -4.73 15.24 -16.01
N GLY A 51 -3.44 14.88 -15.89
CA GLY A 51 -2.80 14.54 -14.63
C GLY A 51 -3.07 13.12 -14.13
N ARG A 52 -3.65 12.23 -14.95
CA ARG A 52 -3.93 10.85 -14.55
C ARG A 52 -2.76 9.93 -14.85
N LEU A 53 -2.53 8.97 -13.95
CA LEU A 53 -1.48 7.97 -14.08
C LEU A 53 -1.85 6.96 -15.18
N THR A 54 -1.06 6.93 -16.26
CA THR A 54 -1.21 5.98 -17.39
C THR A 54 -0.42 4.69 -17.17
N SER A 55 0.57 4.73 -16.29
CA SER A 55 1.36 3.59 -15.86
C SER A 55 1.56 3.65 -14.34
N ASN A 56 1.68 2.50 -13.70
CA ASN A 56 1.97 2.39 -12.27
C ASN A 56 3.45 2.07 -11.99
N ARG A 57 4.28 1.92 -13.03
CA ARG A 57 5.70 1.54 -12.90
C ARG A 57 6.56 2.27 -13.94
N LEU A 58 7.76 2.62 -13.52
CA LEU A 58 8.84 3.03 -14.41
C LEU A 58 9.50 1.79 -15.02
N SER A 59 10.01 1.88 -16.24
CA SER A 59 10.64 0.76 -16.95
C SER A 59 12.17 0.95 -17.06
N GLY A 60 12.63 2.20 -17.03
CA GLY A 60 14.03 2.56 -17.12
C GLY A 60 14.75 2.54 -15.78
N GLU A 61 16.04 2.18 -15.84
CA GLU A 61 17.00 2.25 -14.73
C GLU A 61 16.68 1.36 -13.51
N MET A 62 15.59 0.57 -13.51
CA MET A 62 15.23 -0.30 -12.38
C MET A 62 16.26 -1.39 -12.05
N ASP A 63 16.97 -1.91 -13.05
CA ASP A 63 18.01 -2.94 -12.88
C ASP A 63 19.38 -2.35 -12.54
N ALA A 64 19.51 -1.02 -12.49
CA ALA A 64 20.77 -0.40 -12.14
C ALA A 64 21.04 -0.55 -10.63
N GLY A 65 22.23 -1.03 -10.29
CA GLY A 65 22.71 -1.20 -8.91
C GLY A 65 23.36 0.07 -8.33
N ASP A 66 23.05 1.23 -8.88
CA ASP A 66 23.60 2.52 -8.45
C ASP A 66 22.51 3.47 -7.94
N GLU A 67 22.90 4.68 -7.53
CA GLU A 67 22.03 5.67 -6.91
C GLU A 67 20.89 6.10 -7.84
N ILE A 68 21.11 6.06 -9.16
CA ILE A 68 20.08 6.36 -10.15
C ILE A 68 19.04 5.23 -10.20
N GLY A 69 19.48 3.98 -10.11
CA GLY A 69 18.56 2.85 -9.99
C GLY A 69 17.77 2.83 -8.69
N ASP A 70 18.41 3.18 -7.56
CA ASP A 70 17.70 3.36 -6.28
C ASP A 70 16.63 4.45 -6.37
N LEU A 71 16.96 5.58 -7.00
CA LEU A 71 16.00 6.65 -7.24
C LEU A 71 14.83 6.18 -8.12
N ALA A 72 15.12 5.46 -9.20
CA ALA A 72 14.09 4.92 -10.09
C ALA A 72 13.14 3.96 -9.36
N ARG A 73 13.66 3.07 -8.51
CA ARG A 73 12.85 2.16 -7.67
C ARG A 73 11.97 2.94 -6.69
N ARG A 74 12.51 3.96 -6.02
CA ARG A 74 11.75 4.80 -5.07
C ARG A 74 10.62 5.57 -5.76
N ILE A 75 10.89 6.20 -6.91
CA ILE A 75 9.88 6.92 -7.68
C ILE A 75 8.80 5.94 -8.17
N SER A 76 9.18 4.77 -8.68
CA SER A 76 8.24 3.74 -9.12
C SER A 76 7.33 3.27 -7.98
N GLY A 77 7.89 3.06 -6.78
CA GLY A 77 7.11 2.73 -5.58
C GLY A 77 6.11 3.83 -5.20
N MET A 78 6.52 5.10 -5.24
CA MET A 78 5.64 6.24 -5.00
C MET A 78 4.51 6.33 -6.02
N LEU A 79 4.81 6.17 -7.32
CA LEU A 79 3.82 6.16 -8.40
C LEU A 79 2.79 5.04 -8.22
N SER A 80 3.24 3.84 -7.84
CA SER A 80 2.34 2.71 -7.54
C SER A 80 1.40 3.02 -6.39
N ARG A 81 1.89 3.62 -5.30
CA ARG A 81 1.05 4.01 -4.14
C ARG A 81 0.05 5.10 -4.52
N MET A 82 0.48 6.14 -5.24
CA MET A 82 -0.42 7.18 -5.74
C MET A 82 -1.48 6.62 -6.68
N HIS A 83 -1.14 5.63 -7.50
CA HIS A 83 -2.08 4.97 -8.39
C HIS A 83 -3.16 4.21 -7.61
N GLN A 84 -2.74 3.42 -6.61
CA GLN A 84 -3.67 2.67 -5.76
C GLN A 84 -4.59 3.61 -4.98
N HIS A 85 -4.06 4.68 -4.42
CA HIS A 85 -4.83 5.69 -3.71
C HIS A 85 -5.87 6.39 -4.61
N ASN A 86 -5.48 6.79 -5.83
CA ASN A 86 -6.41 7.37 -6.79
C ASN A 86 -7.50 6.37 -7.20
N GLN A 87 -7.16 5.11 -7.47
CA GLN A 87 -8.16 4.09 -7.79
C GLN A 87 -9.15 3.86 -6.64
N PHE A 88 -8.67 3.92 -5.39
CA PHE A 88 -9.53 3.84 -4.22
C PHE A 88 -10.52 5.01 -4.20
N LEU A 89 -10.03 6.25 -4.32
CA LEU A 89 -10.88 7.45 -4.36
C LEU A 89 -11.86 7.47 -5.54
N GLU A 90 -11.46 6.98 -6.71
CA GLU A 90 -12.34 6.94 -7.89
C GLU A 90 -13.48 5.91 -7.74
N ASN A 91 -13.23 4.78 -7.09
CA ASN A 91 -14.21 3.69 -6.96
C ASN A 91 -15.06 3.77 -5.69
N MET A 92 -14.52 4.36 -4.61
CA MET A 92 -15.15 4.45 -3.30
C MET A 92 -16.57 5.06 -3.35
N PRO A 93 -16.84 6.18 -4.06
CA PRO A 93 -18.20 6.73 -4.13
C PRO A 93 -19.23 5.77 -4.73
N ARG A 94 -18.83 5.00 -5.75
CA ARG A 94 -19.72 4.04 -6.41
C ARG A 94 -20.06 2.90 -5.47
N THR A 95 -19.04 2.31 -4.84
CA THR A 95 -19.20 1.19 -3.90
C THR A 95 -20.03 1.62 -2.70
N LEU A 96 -19.71 2.76 -2.08
CA LEU A 96 -20.48 3.31 -0.97
C LEU A 96 -21.94 3.53 -1.33
N ARG A 97 -22.22 4.09 -2.51
CA ARG A 97 -23.60 4.29 -2.94
C ARG A 97 -24.36 2.97 -3.00
N HIS A 98 -23.75 1.91 -3.54
CA HIS A 98 -24.39 0.60 -3.60
C HIS A 98 -24.58 -0.01 -2.21
N GLU A 99 -23.55 0.03 -1.36
CA GLU A 99 -23.58 -0.58 -0.04
C GLU A 99 -24.50 0.15 0.93
N ILE A 100 -24.66 1.48 0.82
CA ILE A 100 -25.58 2.27 1.66
C ILE A 100 -27.01 2.18 1.14
N ASN A 101 -27.23 2.21 -0.17
CA ASN A 101 -28.58 2.16 -0.74
C ASN A 101 -29.33 0.87 -0.36
N ASN A 102 -28.61 -0.26 -0.25
CA ASN A 102 -29.23 -1.54 0.06
C ASN A 102 -29.89 -1.56 1.47
N PRO A 103 -29.16 -1.33 2.58
CA PRO A 103 -29.77 -1.25 3.91
C PRO A 103 -30.73 -0.07 4.05
N LEU A 104 -30.53 1.03 3.31
CA LEU A 104 -31.46 2.17 3.30
C LEU A 104 -32.81 1.79 2.65
N ASN A 105 -32.80 1.01 1.57
CA ASN A 105 -34.03 0.45 0.99
C ASN A 105 -34.72 -0.52 1.94
N THR A 106 -33.96 -1.39 2.63
CA THR A 106 -34.51 -2.30 3.65
C THR A 106 -35.13 -1.52 4.80
N LEU A 107 -34.45 -0.49 5.30
CA LEU A 107 -34.96 0.41 6.34
C LEU A 107 -36.25 1.09 5.89
N SER A 108 -36.24 1.72 4.71
CA SER A 108 -37.41 2.42 4.15
C SER A 108 -38.60 1.49 3.95
N THR A 109 -38.37 0.28 3.43
CA THR A 109 -39.43 -0.71 3.19
C THR A 109 -39.99 -1.24 4.50
N SER A 110 -39.12 -1.49 5.49
CA SER A 110 -39.54 -1.93 6.83
C SER A 110 -40.36 -0.86 7.53
N LEU A 111 -39.95 0.41 7.47
CA LEU A 111 -40.71 1.53 8.02
C LEU A 111 -42.05 1.75 7.30
N HIS A 112 -42.08 1.58 5.97
CA HIS A 112 -43.31 1.66 5.19
C HIS A 112 -44.32 0.58 5.59
N ASN A 113 -43.87 -0.67 5.71
CA ASN A 113 -44.71 -1.79 6.13
C ASN A 113 -45.14 -1.68 7.60
N LEU A 114 -44.26 -1.15 8.47
CA LEU A 114 -44.57 -0.86 9.86
C LEU A 114 -45.72 0.15 10.01
N ALA A 115 -45.77 1.15 9.12
CA ALA A 115 -46.85 2.13 9.10
C ALA A 115 -48.18 1.58 8.53
N ALA A 116 -48.13 0.47 7.79
CA ALA A 116 -49.28 -0.13 7.14
C ALA A 116 -49.87 -1.35 7.88
N THR A 117 -49.20 -1.88 8.91
CA THR A 117 -49.66 -3.05 9.67
C THR A 117 -50.14 -2.68 11.07
N ASP A 118 -51.28 -3.25 11.47
CA ASP A 118 -51.85 -3.17 12.82
C ASP A 118 -51.56 -4.42 13.67
N ASP A 119 -50.95 -5.46 13.08
CA ASP A 119 -50.52 -6.65 13.80
C ASP A 119 -49.24 -6.37 14.62
N GLY A 120 -49.33 -6.59 15.93
CA GLY A 120 -48.21 -6.40 16.86
C GLY A 120 -47.01 -7.28 16.53
N THR A 121 -47.22 -8.50 16.03
CA THR A 121 -46.10 -9.42 15.73
C THR A 121 -45.33 -9.01 14.47
N GLU A 122 -46.03 -8.53 13.44
CA GLU A 122 -45.40 -7.97 12.25
C GLU A 122 -44.71 -6.63 12.52
N ARG A 123 -45.28 -5.77 13.38
CA ARG A 123 -44.63 -4.51 13.80
C ARG A 123 -43.26 -4.76 14.41
N GLU A 124 -43.16 -5.70 15.35
CA GLU A 124 -41.90 -6.06 16.00
C GLU A 124 -40.83 -6.47 14.97
N ARG A 125 -41.20 -7.33 14.01
CA ARG A 125 -40.32 -7.76 12.93
C ARG A 125 -39.84 -6.61 12.03
N TYR A 126 -40.73 -5.70 11.66
CA TYR A 126 -40.37 -4.55 10.82
C TYR A 126 -39.48 -3.56 11.57
N LEU A 127 -39.72 -3.33 12.87
CA LEU A 127 -38.84 -2.55 13.73
C LEU A 127 -37.44 -3.16 13.82
N GLU A 128 -37.36 -4.46 14.06
CA GLU A 128 -36.09 -5.18 14.12
C GLU A 128 -35.32 -5.10 12.78
N SER A 129 -36.03 -5.28 11.67
CA SER A 129 -35.48 -5.14 10.31
C SER A 129 -34.95 -3.72 10.04
N ALA A 130 -35.70 -2.70 10.45
CA ALA A 130 -35.28 -1.31 10.37
C ALA A 130 -34.01 -1.06 11.21
N GLN A 131 -33.97 -1.57 12.44
CA GLN A 131 -32.81 -1.44 13.33
C GLN A 131 -31.57 -2.11 12.74
N ARG A 132 -31.70 -3.31 12.14
CA ARG A 132 -30.60 -3.97 11.41
C ARG A 132 -30.10 -3.13 10.24
N GLY A 133 -30.99 -2.54 9.46
CA GLY A 133 -30.63 -1.62 8.36
C GLY A 133 -29.83 -0.41 8.86
N LEU A 134 -30.27 0.22 9.95
CA LEU A 134 -29.57 1.35 10.56
C LEU A 134 -28.18 0.97 11.07
N ASN A 135 -28.07 -0.16 11.81
CA ASN A 135 -26.80 -0.66 12.33
C ASN A 135 -25.82 -0.96 11.18
N ARG A 136 -26.32 -1.53 10.07
CA ARG A 136 -25.48 -1.83 8.90
C ARG A 136 -24.91 -0.57 8.24
N ILE A 137 -25.73 0.49 8.11
CA ILE A 137 -25.26 1.79 7.61
C ILE A 137 -24.18 2.35 8.55
N GLY A 138 -24.39 2.29 9.87
CA GLY A 138 -23.41 2.72 10.86
C GLY A 138 -22.07 1.97 10.71
N LEU A 139 -22.12 0.65 10.52
CA LEU A 139 -20.92 -0.17 10.31
C LEU A 139 -20.19 0.20 9.01
N ILE A 140 -20.90 0.45 7.91
CA ILE A 140 -20.29 0.88 6.64
C ILE A 140 -19.55 2.21 6.82
N VAL A 141 -20.17 3.18 7.51
CA VAL A 141 -19.57 4.49 7.76
C VAL A 141 -18.34 4.36 8.66
N GLN A 142 -18.41 3.55 9.71
CA GLN A 142 -17.28 3.31 10.62
C GLN A 142 -16.12 2.65 9.88
N ASN A 143 -16.38 1.58 9.12
CA ASN A 143 -15.35 0.88 8.35
C ASN A 143 -14.69 1.81 7.32
N LEU A 144 -15.44 2.76 6.75
CA LEU A 144 -14.88 3.74 5.83
C LEU A 144 -13.98 4.74 6.53
N ALA A 145 -14.39 5.25 7.69
CA ALA A 145 -13.57 6.14 8.50
C ALA A 145 -12.28 5.45 8.95
N ASP A 146 -12.39 4.18 9.37
CA ASP A 146 -11.26 3.36 9.76
C ASP A 146 -10.32 3.10 8.57
N ALA A 147 -10.84 2.81 7.38
CA ALA A 147 -10.03 2.60 6.19
C ALA A 147 -9.26 3.87 5.77
N ALA A 148 -9.92 5.04 5.80
CA ALA A 148 -9.28 6.31 5.48
C ALA A 148 -8.16 6.65 6.49
N ASN A 149 -8.39 6.40 7.78
CA ASN A 149 -7.38 6.63 8.82
C ASN A 149 -6.25 5.58 8.78
N LEU A 150 -6.54 4.33 8.44
CA LEU A 150 -5.55 3.26 8.33
C LEU A 150 -4.58 3.53 7.18
N GLU A 151 -5.05 4.04 6.05
CA GLU A 151 -4.20 4.39 4.92
C GLU A 151 -3.17 5.46 5.30
N ASP A 152 -3.57 6.47 6.08
CA ASP A 152 -2.66 7.49 6.61
C ASP A 152 -1.71 6.93 7.69
N ALA A 153 -2.19 6.01 8.54
CA ALA A 153 -1.39 5.41 9.61
C ALA A 153 -0.30 4.43 9.09
N LEU A 154 -0.54 3.76 7.96
CA LEU A 154 0.42 2.84 7.34
C LEU A 154 1.59 3.55 6.63
N ILE A 155 1.47 4.85 6.34
CA ILE A 155 2.51 5.62 5.61
C ILE A 155 3.72 5.96 6.50
N GLY A 156 3.56 5.94 7.83
CA GLY A 156 4.57 6.38 8.79
C GLY A 156 5.17 5.30 9.70
N GLU A 157 4.90 4.01 9.44
CA GLU A 157 5.32 2.94 10.35
C GLU A 157 6.71 2.37 10.03
N ASP A 158 7.48 2.17 11.11
CA ASP A 158 8.77 1.52 11.06
C ASP A 158 8.57 0.00 10.89
N LEU A 159 9.11 -0.54 9.80
CA LEU A 159 9.09 -1.97 9.52
C LEU A 159 10.32 -2.62 10.15
N GLU A 160 10.10 -3.68 10.92
CA GLU A 160 11.15 -4.45 11.54
C GLU A 160 11.23 -5.87 10.98
N ARG A 161 12.41 -6.48 11.07
CA ARG A 161 12.61 -7.86 10.64
C ARG A 161 12.11 -8.80 11.73
N ILE A 162 10.93 -9.38 11.54
CA ILE A 162 10.24 -10.23 12.52
C ILE A 162 10.13 -11.67 12.00
N ASP A 163 10.24 -12.66 12.89
CA ASP A 163 9.87 -14.06 12.61
C ASP A 163 8.34 -14.22 12.71
N LEU A 164 7.69 -14.30 11.56
CA LEU A 164 6.24 -14.37 11.45
C LEU A 164 5.66 -15.64 12.08
N THR A 165 6.40 -16.76 12.02
CA THR A 165 5.97 -18.04 12.59
C THR A 165 5.87 -17.92 14.11
N ALA A 166 6.88 -17.32 14.75
CA ALA A 166 6.90 -17.10 16.19
C ALA A 166 5.80 -16.11 16.64
N LEU A 167 5.59 -15.03 15.87
CA LEU A 167 4.56 -14.04 16.17
C LEU A 167 3.14 -14.66 16.16
N ILE A 168 2.80 -15.40 15.11
CA ILE A 168 1.47 -16.04 14.99
C ILE A 168 1.27 -17.10 16.09
N GLN A 169 2.29 -17.89 16.40
CA GLN A 169 2.20 -18.86 17.50
C GLN A 169 1.97 -18.19 18.85
N SER A 170 2.70 -17.11 19.13
CA SER A 170 2.50 -16.32 20.36
C SER A 170 1.09 -15.76 20.45
N TYR A 171 0.60 -15.17 19.35
CA TYR A 171 -0.75 -14.63 19.25
C TYR A 171 -1.83 -15.69 19.52
N LEU A 172 -1.75 -16.84 18.86
CA LEU A 172 -2.74 -17.93 19.03
C LEU A 172 -2.69 -18.55 20.42
N ASN A 173 -1.52 -18.66 21.03
CA ASN A 173 -1.39 -19.11 22.42
C ASN A 173 -2.10 -18.16 23.38
N ASN A 174 -1.94 -16.84 23.19
CA ASN A 174 -2.66 -15.84 23.99
C ASN A 174 -4.17 -15.93 23.76
N LEU A 175 -4.60 -16.07 22.51
CA LEU A 175 -6.02 -16.16 22.16
C LEU A 175 -6.70 -17.38 22.79
N ASN A 176 -6.05 -18.54 22.78
CA ASN A 176 -6.53 -19.76 23.45
C ASN A 176 -6.64 -19.61 24.98
N VAL A 177 -5.84 -18.73 25.60
CA VAL A 177 -5.94 -18.41 27.04
C VAL A 177 -7.11 -17.48 27.31
N VAL A 178 -7.31 -16.47 26.46
CA VAL A 178 -8.38 -15.47 26.60
C VAL A 178 -9.76 -16.06 26.28
N ARG A 179 -9.83 -17.01 25.33
CA ARG A 179 -11.06 -17.63 24.83
C ARG A 179 -11.00 -19.16 24.88
N PRO A 180 -11.02 -19.77 26.08
CA PRO A 180 -10.89 -21.22 26.24
C PRO A 180 -12.04 -22.03 25.63
N GLU A 181 -13.19 -21.40 25.36
CA GLU A 181 -14.36 -22.00 24.72
C GLU A 181 -14.17 -22.30 23.22
N THR A 182 -13.20 -21.69 22.55
CA THR A 182 -12.95 -21.88 21.12
C THR A 182 -11.53 -22.38 20.89
N ASN A 183 -11.38 -23.45 20.11
CA ASN A 183 -10.06 -24.04 19.84
C ASN A 183 -9.46 -23.48 18.56
N PHE A 184 -8.40 -22.68 18.68
CA PHE A 184 -7.67 -22.14 17.54
C PHE A 184 -6.46 -23.04 17.19
N ILE A 185 -6.48 -23.61 15.98
CA ILE A 185 -5.42 -24.53 15.49
C ILE A 185 -4.58 -23.83 14.44
N PHE A 186 -3.27 -23.68 14.70
CA PHE A 186 -2.32 -23.22 13.69
C PHE A 186 -1.95 -24.35 12.72
N GLN A 187 -2.21 -24.17 11.44
CA GLN A 187 -1.78 -25.08 10.37
C GLN A 187 -0.82 -24.35 9.43
N GLY A 188 0.47 -24.45 9.71
CA GLY A 188 1.52 -23.77 8.95
C GLY A 188 2.88 -24.46 9.08
N THR A 189 3.90 -23.85 8.49
CA THR A 189 5.28 -24.32 8.68
C THR A 189 5.76 -24.02 10.09
N THR A 190 6.63 -24.89 10.62
CA THR A 190 7.33 -24.67 11.90
C THR A 190 8.68 -23.99 11.72
N SER A 191 9.15 -23.85 10.48
CA SER A 191 10.39 -23.13 10.18
C SER A 191 10.20 -21.62 10.37
N PRO A 192 11.23 -20.90 10.86
CA PRO A 192 11.15 -19.44 11.02
C PRO A 192 11.07 -18.76 9.65
N ILE A 193 10.14 -17.80 9.52
CA ILE A 193 9.96 -17.00 8.30
C ILE A 193 10.18 -15.54 8.67
N TYR A 194 11.29 -14.97 8.20
CA TYR A 194 11.62 -13.56 8.46
C TYR A 194 11.02 -12.65 7.39
N VAL A 195 10.23 -11.67 7.83
CA VAL A 195 9.59 -10.65 6.99
C VAL A 195 9.81 -9.25 7.58
N MET A 196 9.76 -8.22 6.73
CA MET A 196 9.80 -6.82 7.15
C MET A 196 8.37 -6.33 7.38
N VAL A 197 7.92 -6.29 8.63
CA VAL A 197 6.54 -5.95 9.02
C VAL A 197 6.52 -5.17 10.34
N SER A 198 5.37 -4.62 10.70
CA SER A 198 5.08 -4.15 12.06
C SER A 198 4.34 -5.27 12.80
N ASP A 199 4.84 -5.67 13.97
CA ASP A 199 4.21 -6.72 14.82
C ASP A 199 2.78 -6.33 15.19
N PHE A 200 2.58 -5.10 15.67
CA PHE A 200 1.31 -4.53 16.05
C PHE A 200 0.27 -4.60 14.91
N ARG A 201 0.68 -4.33 13.66
CA ARG A 201 -0.22 -4.42 12.50
C ARG A 201 -0.61 -5.85 12.17
N ILE A 202 0.33 -6.79 12.31
CA ILE A 202 0.03 -8.21 12.10
C ILE A 202 -0.97 -8.69 13.17
N GLU A 203 -0.77 -8.32 14.44
CA GLU A 203 -1.74 -8.64 15.50
C GLU A 203 -3.12 -8.05 15.22
N GLN A 204 -3.19 -6.76 14.85
CA GLN A 204 -4.45 -6.10 14.48
C GLN A 204 -5.14 -6.78 13.28
N LEU A 205 -4.39 -7.21 12.27
CA LEU A 205 -4.93 -7.99 11.15
C LEU A 205 -5.49 -9.32 11.62
N LEU A 206 -4.78 -10.03 12.49
CA LEU A 206 -5.22 -11.31 13.04
C LEU A 206 -6.50 -11.14 13.86
N ASP A 207 -6.60 -10.09 14.70
CA ASP A 207 -7.82 -9.76 15.45
C ASP A 207 -9.03 -9.62 14.51
N LYS A 208 -8.86 -8.87 13.41
CA LYS A 208 -9.94 -8.69 12.43
C LYS A 208 -10.35 -9.99 11.73
N LEU A 209 -9.39 -10.87 11.42
CA LEU A 209 -9.69 -12.16 10.82
C LEU A 209 -10.40 -13.11 11.81
N VAL A 210 -9.96 -13.10 13.07
CA VAL A 210 -10.55 -13.90 14.14
C VAL A 210 -11.97 -13.45 14.44
N ASP A 211 -12.20 -12.15 14.63
CA ASP A 211 -13.54 -11.59 14.88
C ASP A 211 -14.50 -11.98 13.75
N ASN A 212 -14.05 -11.81 12.50
CA ASN A 212 -14.82 -12.19 11.32
C ASN A 212 -15.12 -13.70 11.29
N ALA A 213 -14.13 -14.56 11.57
CA ALA A 213 -14.35 -16.00 11.63
C ALA A 213 -15.34 -16.41 12.72
N LEU A 214 -15.31 -15.76 13.89
CA LEU A 214 -16.25 -16.03 14.99
C LEU A 214 -17.67 -15.60 14.66
N ASP A 215 -17.84 -14.42 14.04
CA ASP A 215 -19.15 -13.92 13.60
C ASP A 215 -19.83 -14.92 12.66
N PHE A 216 -19.09 -15.52 11.71
CA PHE A 216 -19.63 -16.48 10.75
C PHE A 216 -19.65 -17.94 11.23
N ALA A 217 -18.91 -18.29 12.29
CA ALA A 217 -18.92 -19.64 12.86
C ALA A 217 -20.14 -19.89 13.77
N SER A 218 -20.84 -18.82 14.16
CA SER A 218 -22.00 -18.84 15.05
C SER A 218 -23.35 -19.00 14.31
N ASP A 219 -23.33 -18.93 12.98
CA ASP A 219 -24.45 -19.21 12.05
C ASP A 219 -24.42 -20.67 11.55
#